data_AF-A0A3P7K1Y6-F1
#
_entry.id   AF-A0A3P7K1Y6-F1
#
_cell.length_a   1.000
_cell.length_b   1.000
_cell.length_c   1.000
_cell.angle_alpha   90.00
_cell.angle_beta   90.00
_cell.angle_gamma   90.00
#
_symmetry.space_group_name_H-M   'P 1'
#
loop_
_entity.id
_entity.type
_entity.pdbx_description
1 polymer ?
#
loop_
_entity_poly.entity_id
_entity_poly.type
_entity_poly.pdbx_seq_one_letter_code
_entity_poly.pdbx_strand_id
1 'polypeptide(L)'
;MCKCPPGLAGKTCEEIPQVGCGGELVATPIWQELSHRGKRMCYWRIKTDNARIRFILSNVNYRCETTCRAYVEIKHNSDFQQTGFRAW
;
A
#
# COMPACT_ATOMS: atom_id res chain seq x y z
N MET A 1 4.76 -20.69 13.49
CA MET A 1 5.32 -19.43 12.97
C MET A 1 4.20 -18.68 12.26
N CYS A 2 3.79 -17.50 12.74
CA CYS A 2 2.73 -16.73 12.09
C CYS A 2 3.26 -16.10 10.80
N LYS A 3 2.52 -16.20 9.70
CA LYS A 3 2.83 -15.52 8.43
C LYS A 3 1.87 -14.35 8.26
N CYS A 4 2.41 -13.15 8.08
CA CYS A 4 1.60 -11.99 7.75
C CYS A 4 1.27 -11.96 6.25
N PRO A 5 0.10 -11.42 5.86
CA PRO A 5 -0.19 -11.20 4.45
C PRO A 5 0.85 -10.26 3.80
N PRO A 6 1.02 -10.32 2.47
CA PRO A 6 1.96 -9.48 1.76
C PRO A 6 1.77 -8.00 2.08
N GLY A 7 2.86 -7.34 2.48
CA GLY A 7 2.87 -5.92 2.87
C GLY A 7 2.63 -5.62 4.34
N LEU A 8 2.38 -6.66 5.16
CA LEU A 8 2.33 -6.55 6.62
C LEU A 8 3.47 -7.33 7.29
N ALA A 9 3.86 -6.89 8.47
CA ALA A 9 4.94 -7.43 9.28
C ALA A 9 4.65 -7.25 10.78
N GLY A 10 5.61 -7.63 11.63
CA GLY A 10 5.49 -7.56 13.09
C GLY A 10 4.83 -8.80 13.69
N LYS A 11 4.67 -8.81 15.02
CA LYS A 11 4.09 -9.94 15.74
C LYS A 11 2.59 -10.07 15.53
N THR A 12 1.90 -8.94 15.36
CA THR A 12 0.44 -8.85 15.18
C THR A 12 0.02 -8.57 13.74
N CYS A 13 0.98 -8.51 12.79
CA CYS A 13 0.73 -8.08 11.41
C CYS A 13 0.19 -6.66 11.28
N GLU A 14 0.50 -5.80 12.26
CA GLU A 14 0.09 -4.40 12.31
C GLU A 14 1.24 -3.45 11.98
N GLU A 15 2.32 -3.94 11.38
CA GLU A 15 3.45 -3.13 10.93
C GLU A 15 3.64 -3.34 9.42
N ILE A 16 4.44 -2.49 8.78
CA ILE A 16 4.93 -2.74 7.43
C ILE A 16 6.32 -3.37 7.46
N PRO A 17 6.71 -4.18 6.46
CA PRO A 17 8.07 -4.67 6.33
C PRO A 17 9.07 -3.50 6.30
N GLN A 18 10.08 -3.53 7.18
CA GLN A 18 11.16 -2.53 7.21
C GLN A 18 12.17 -2.70 6.05
N VAL A 19 12.00 -3.75 5.24
CA VAL A 19 12.85 -4.05 4.10
C VAL A 19 12.20 -3.48 2.84
N GLY A 20 12.87 -2.56 2.16
CA GLY A 20 12.41 -1.98 0.90
C GLY A 20 12.13 -0.48 0.99
N CYS A 21 10.96 -0.08 0.52
CA CYS A 21 10.50 1.31 0.48
C CYS A 21 9.04 1.38 0.93
N GLY A 22 8.62 2.59 1.26
CA GLY A 22 7.26 2.86 1.72
C GLY A 22 7.28 3.45 3.12
N GLY A 23 6.13 3.41 3.78
CA GLY A 23 5.96 4.07 5.06
C GLY A 23 4.55 3.97 5.61
N GLU A 24 4.40 4.29 6.89
CA GLU A 24 3.10 4.48 7.51
C GLU A 24 2.68 5.94 7.45
N LEU A 25 1.40 6.18 7.17
CA LEU A 25 0.79 7.49 7.17
C LEU A 25 -0.47 7.47 8.04
N VAL A 26 -0.65 8.48 8.88
CA VAL A 26 -1.91 8.71 9.57
C VAL A 26 -2.72 9.70 8.74
N ALA A 27 -3.90 9.29 8.30
CA ALA A 27 -4.78 10.12 7.50
C ALA A 27 -5.36 11.25 8.36
N THR A 28 -5.27 12.46 7.84
CA THR A 28 -5.86 13.66 8.43
C THR A 28 -7.12 14.08 7.67
N PRO A 29 -7.91 15.03 8.20
CA PRO A 29 -9.04 15.62 7.46
C PRO A 29 -8.63 16.41 6.20
N ILE A 30 -7.33 16.65 6.00
CA ILE A 30 -6.78 17.43 4.88
C ILE A 30 -6.17 16.45 3.87
N TRP A 31 -6.24 16.78 2.58
CA TRP A 31 -5.58 16.01 1.52
C TRP A 31 -4.07 15.95 1.76
N GLN A 32 -3.54 14.73 1.79
CA GLN A 32 -2.12 14.45 1.89
C GLN A 32 -1.66 13.80 0.58
N GLU A 33 -0.53 14.26 0.06
CA GLU A 33 0.06 13.70 -1.15
C GLU A 33 1.07 12.62 -0.81
N LEU A 34 0.92 11.46 -1.45
CA LEU A 34 1.86 10.35 -1.38
C LEU A 34 2.37 10.08 -2.78
N SER A 35 3.66 10.29 -2.98
CA SER A 35 4.31 10.05 -4.27
C SER A 35 5.56 9.20 -4.09
N HIS A 36 5.81 8.35 -5.08
CA HIS A 36 7.01 7.52 -5.12
C HIS A 36 7.49 7.34 -6.55
N ARG A 37 8.81 7.33 -6.71
CA ARG A 37 9.48 7.02 -7.98
C ARG A 37 10.55 5.98 -7.70
N GLY A 38 10.52 4.87 -8.44
CA GLY A 38 11.49 3.80 -8.29
C GLY A 38 11.01 2.49 -8.89
N LYS A 39 11.88 1.48 -8.85
CA LYS A 39 11.59 0.10 -9.29
C LYS A 39 11.88 -0.86 -8.14
N ARG A 40 11.03 -0.83 -7.12
CA ARG A 40 11.11 -1.70 -5.94
C ARG A 40 9.71 -2.06 -5.48
N MET A 41 9.58 -3.19 -4.80
CA MET A 41 8.36 -3.53 -4.08
C MET A 41 8.29 -2.65 -2.84
N CYS A 42 7.31 -1.75 -2.80
CA CYS A 42 7.10 -0.83 -1.68
C CYS A 42 5.76 -1.12 -1.00
N TYR A 43 5.70 -0.88 0.30
CA TYR A 43 4.48 -1.06 1.09
C TYR A 43 4.16 0.21 1.85
N TRP A 44 2.95 0.72 1.64
CA TRP A 44 2.42 1.85 2.40
C TRP A 44 1.23 1.39 3.22
N ARG A 45 1.15 1.89 4.45
CA ARG A 45 0.00 1.68 5.32
C ARG A 45 -0.59 3.02 5.72
N ILE A 46 -1.82 3.27 5.31
CA ILE A 46 -2.55 4.48 5.68
C ILE A 46 -3.57 4.08 6.75
N LYS A 47 -3.49 4.70 7.93
CA LYS A 47 -4.35 4.41 9.08
C LYS A 47 -5.09 5.66 9.54
N THR A 48 -6.23 5.48 10.20
CA THR A 48 -7.00 6.56 10.81
C THR A 48 -7.76 6.00 12.01
N ASP A 49 -8.15 6.87 12.94
CA ASP A 49 -8.87 6.48 14.14
C ASP A 49 -10.37 6.63 13.92
N ASN A 50 -11.10 5.51 13.90
CA ASN A 50 -12.57 5.45 13.78
C ASN A 50 -13.18 6.24 12.60
N ALA A 51 -12.46 6.36 11.49
CA ALA A 51 -12.89 7.07 10.30
C ALA A 51 -12.71 6.23 9.02
N ARG A 52 -13.32 6.69 7.92
CA ARG A 52 -13.11 6.11 6.58
C ARG A 52 -12.11 6.95 5.81
N ILE A 53 -11.11 6.29 5.23
CA ILE A 53 -10.10 6.95 4.41
C ILE A 53 -10.63 7.08 2.98
N ARG A 54 -10.65 8.30 2.46
CA ARG A 54 -10.84 8.58 1.03
C ARG A 54 -9.47 8.84 0.43
N PHE A 55 -9.15 8.16 -0.67
CA PHE A 55 -7.95 8.43 -1.44
C PHE A 55 -8.29 8.58 -2.92
N ILE A 56 -7.42 9.27 -3.66
CA ILE A 56 -7.51 9.43 -5.12
C ILE A 56 -6.15 9.05 -5.68
N LEU A 57 -6.13 8.14 -6.65
CA LEU A 57 -4.93 7.81 -7.40
C LEU A 57 -4.77 8.84 -8.52
N SER A 58 -3.97 9.88 -8.29
CA SER A 58 -3.85 11.02 -9.21
C SER A 58 -3.11 10.69 -10.50
N ASN A 59 -1.97 10.01 -10.41
CA ASN A 59 -1.16 9.64 -11.55
C ASN A 59 -0.38 8.35 -11.28
N VAL A 60 -0.30 7.50 -12.30
CA VAL A 60 0.59 6.34 -12.33
C VAL A 60 1.30 6.33 -13.68
N ASN A 61 2.61 6.07 -13.65
CA ASN A 61 3.42 5.97 -14.85
C ASN A 61 4.35 4.77 -14.71
N TYR A 62 4.10 3.76 -15.53
CA TYR A 62 4.86 2.53 -15.55
C TYR A 62 5.69 2.43 -16.83
N ARG A 63 6.83 1.75 -16.73
CA ARG A 63 7.55 1.37 -17.93
C ARG A 63 6.73 0.32 -18.67
N CYS A 64 6.47 0.55 -19.95
CA CYS A 64 5.88 -0.45 -20.81
C CYS A 64 6.83 -1.65 -20.93
N GLU A 65 6.38 -2.81 -20.47
CA GLU A 65 7.09 -4.09 -20.56
C GLU A 65 6.15 -5.14 -21.17
N THR A 66 6.70 -6.20 -21.75
CA THR A 66 5.92 -7.29 -22.39
C THR A 66 4.94 -7.98 -21.44
N THR A 67 5.17 -7.88 -20.14
CA THR A 67 4.25 -8.39 -19.10
C THR A 67 3.97 -7.30 -18.08
N CYS A 68 2.70 -7.16 -17.66
CA CYS A 68 2.29 -6.22 -16.61
C CYS A 68 2.84 -6.67 -15.25
N ARG A 69 4.09 -6.28 -14.94
CA ARG A 69 4.76 -6.57 -13.67
C ARG A 69 4.71 -5.39 -12.69
N ALA A 70 4.47 -4.19 -13.20
CA ALA A 70 4.32 -2.98 -12.40
C ALA A 70 2.84 -2.71 -12.16
N TYR A 71 2.48 -2.52 -10.90
CA TYR A 71 1.12 -2.20 -10.49
C TYR A 71 1.12 -1.55 -9.12
N VAL A 72 0.05 -0.81 -8.83
CA VAL A 72 -0.32 -0.41 -7.48
C VAL A 72 -1.50 -1.27 -7.06
N GLU A 73 -1.34 -2.04 -5.99
CA GLU A 73 -2.41 -2.83 -5.37
C GLU A 73 -2.94 -2.12 -4.13
N ILE A 74 -4.25 -1.87 -4.09
CA ILE A 74 -4.95 -1.27 -2.96
C ILE A 74 -5.75 -2.36 -2.26
N LYS A 75 -5.33 -2.67 -1.03
CA LYS A 75 -6.08 -3.53 -0.11
C LYS A 75 -6.76 -2.67 0.94
N HIS A 76 -8.05 -2.92 1.16
CA HIS A 76 -8.86 -2.24 2.17
C HIS A 76 -9.70 -3.28 2.93
N ASN A 77 -10.40 -2.85 3.98
CA ASN A 77 -11.12 -3.69 4.95
C ASN A 77 -10.21 -4.43 5.95
N SER A 78 -10.82 -5.29 6.76
CA SER A 78 -10.15 -6.06 7.82
C SER A 78 -9.43 -7.32 7.30
N ASP A 79 -9.71 -7.76 6.08
CA ASP A 79 -9.06 -8.92 5.46
C ASP A 79 -8.08 -8.51 4.36
N PHE A 80 -6.78 -8.53 4.71
CA PHE A 80 -5.69 -8.21 3.80
C PHE A 80 -5.13 -9.45 3.05
N GLN A 81 -5.69 -10.63 3.27
CA GLN A 81 -5.33 -11.84 2.52
C GLN A 81 -5.86 -11.81 1.09
N GLN A 82 -6.99 -11.14 0.88
CA GLN A 82 -7.62 -11.01 -0.43
C GLN A 82 -6.78 -10.15 -1.38
N THR A 83 -6.90 -10.44 -2.67
CA THR A 83 -6.28 -9.61 -3.71
C THR A 83 -7.00 -8.27 -3.75
N GLY A 84 -6.23 -7.20 -3.67
CA GLY A 84 -6.74 -5.83 -3.73
C GLY A 84 -7.10 -5.37 -5.14
N PHE A 85 -7.66 -4.17 -5.22
CA PHE A 85 -7.83 -3.48 -6.49
C PHE A 85 -6.46 -3.16 -7.10
N ARG A 86 -6.28 -3.37 -8.41
CA ARG A 86 -4.99 -3.13 -9.09
C ARG A 86 -5.12 -2.09 -10.19
N ALA A 87 -4.24 -1.10 -10.15
CA ALA A 87 -4.05 -0.14 -11.24
C ALA A 87 -2.74 -0.49 -11.99
N TRP A 88 -2.87 -0.85 -13.27
CA TRP A 88 -1.80 -1.22 -14.20
C TRP A 88 -1.45 -0.08 -15.15
#